data_AF-A0A3A5H4U3-F1
#
_entry.id   AF-A0A3A5H4U3-F1
#
_cell.length_a   1.000
_cell.length_b   1.000
_cell.length_c   1.000
_cell.angle_alpha   90.00
_cell.angle_beta   90.00
_cell.angle_gamma   90.00
#
_symmetry.space_group_name_H-M   'P 1'
#
loop_
_entity.id
_entity.type
_entity.pdbx_description
1 polymer ?
#
loop_
_entity_poly.entity_id
_entity_poly.type
_entity_poly.pdbx_seq_one_letter_code
_entity_poly.pdbx_strand_id
1 'polypeptide(L)'
;MIGQVTGQMDAARRQLLLRGILPSIVALLVAGHLWLLVQGNNSARSAYDDKQYADARGGFEEARDLGVLQPWVARFDAGTAAYREGDFRGAARLFQAALPDAPDEHECDVRIDLALSHEATAAKAAEEESRAAAQIALRDARTALGGGGCSTEIEERIEKKIHDLDAEDPASRPDQDLTEEQKLEELRKRNDEAQRTKDPKVDPQNEPSAQIQW
;
A
#
# COMPACT_ATOMS: atom_id res chain seq x y z
N MET A 1 -54.28 14.79 46.14
CA MET A 1 -53.02 14.81 46.91
C MET A 1 -52.06 13.84 46.26
N ILE A 2 -51.09 14.35 45.51
CA ILE A 2 -50.08 13.55 44.80
C ILE A 2 -48.87 13.50 45.73
N GLY A 3 -48.57 12.31 46.26
CA GLY A 3 -47.44 12.09 47.16
C GLY A 3 -46.12 12.21 46.40
N GLN A 4 -45.26 13.11 46.83
CA GLN A 4 -43.87 13.15 46.40
C GLN A 4 -43.10 12.02 47.10
N VAL A 5 -42.74 10.99 46.34
CA VAL A 5 -41.71 10.03 46.71
C VAL A 5 -40.44 10.47 45.98
N THR A 6 -39.55 11.20 46.64
CA THR A 6 -38.21 11.51 46.10
C THR A 6 -37.16 11.13 47.12
N GLY A 7 -36.32 10.17 46.72
CA GLY A 7 -35.41 9.41 47.57
C GLY A 7 -34.30 10.23 48.20
N GLN A 8 -34.18 10.13 49.52
CA GLN A 8 -32.90 10.24 50.21
C GLN A 8 -32.28 8.84 50.20
N MET A 9 -31.37 8.57 49.28
CA MET A 9 -30.48 7.43 49.45
C MET A 9 -29.55 7.74 50.62
N ASP A 10 -29.66 6.99 51.73
CA ASP A 10 -28.77 7.11 52.89
C ASP A 10 -27.30 7.17 52.46
N ALA A 11 -26.52 8.06 53.07
CA ALA A 11 -25.11 8.26 52.74
C ALA A 11 -24.32 6.93 52.72
N ALA A 12 -24.67 6.00 53.60
CA ALA A 12 -24.10 4.65 53.65
C ALA A 12 -24.43 3.79 52.42
N ARG A 13 -25.66 3.84 51.88
CA ARG A 13 -26.04 3.15 50.64
C ARG A 13 -25.32 3.72 49.43
N ARG A 14 -25.20 5.06 49.37
CA ARG A 14 -24.43 5.75 48.32
C ARG A 14 -22.95 5.39 48.39
N GLN A 15 -22.40 5.26 49.59
CA GLN A 15 -21.00 4.88 49.81
C GLN A 15 -20.73 3.41 49.48
N LEU A 16 -21.67 2.50 49.76
CA LEU A 16 -21.62 1.09 49.33
C LEU A 16 -21.74 0.94 47.80
N LEU A 17 -22.63 1.72 47.16
CA LEU A 17 -22.76 1.76 45.70
C LEU A 17 -21.47 2.24 45.02
N LEU A 18 -20.85 3.30 45.55
CA LEU A 18 -19.62 3.85 44.99
C LEU A 18 -18.38 2.98 45.25
N ARG A 19 -18.29 2.30 46.41
CA ARG A 19 -17.12 1.47 46.76
C ARG A 19 -17.21 0.01 46.32
N GLY A 20 -18.41 -0.51 46.07
CA GLY A 20 -18.61 -1.92 45.71
C GLY A 20 -19.21 -2.11 44.32
N ILE A 21 -20.39 -1.52 44.09
CA ILE A 21 -21.15 -1.77 42.86
C ILE A 21 -20.50 -1.11 41.65
N LEU A 22 -20.03 0.14 41.80
CA LEU A 22 -19.34 0.86 40.72
C LEU A 22 -18.10 0.11 40.20
N PRO A 23 -17.10 -0.28 41.05
CA PRO A 23 -15.96 -1.03 40.56
C PRO A 23 -16.33 -2.42 40.03
N SER A 24 -17.38 -3.07 40.57
CA SER A 24 -17.87 -4.35 40.03
C SER A 24 -18.47 -4.20 38.63
N ILE A 25 -19.25 -3.14 38.39
CA ILE A 25 -19.78 -2.84 37.05
C ILE A 25 -18.64 -2.54 36.09
N VAL A 26 -17.66 -1.73 36.49
CA VAL A 26 -16.47 -1.46 35.67
C VAL A 26 -15.72 -2.76 35.34
N ALA A 27 -15.50 -3.62 36.33
CA ALA A 27 -14.85 -4.91 36.12
C ALA A 27 -15.63 -5.81 35.14
N LEU A 28 -16.97 -5.84 35.24
CA LEU A 28 -17.82 -6.60 34.30
C LEU A 28 -17.76 -6.03 32.89
N LEU A 29 -17.75 -4.70 32.72
CA LEU A 29 -17.60 -4.06 31.42
C LEU A 29 -16.24 -4.38 30.80
N VAL A 30 -15.17 -4.29 31.58
CA VAL A 30 -13.82 -4.67 31.13
C VAL A 30 -13.76 -6.15 30.74
N ALA A 31 -14.33 -7.04 31.56
CA ALA A 31 -14.37 -8.48 31.26
C ALA A 31 -15.18 -8.77 29.98
N GLY A 32 -16.32 -8.11 29.79
CA GLY A 32 -17.12 -8.23 28.57
C GLY A 32 -16.37 -7.74 27.33
N HIS A 33 -15.67 -6.60 27.44
CA HIS A 33 -14.82 -6.06 26.36
C HIS A 33 -13.69 -7.02 25.99
N LEU A 34 -12.96 -7.55 26.99
CA LEU A 34 -11.90 -8.53 26.78
C LEU A 34 -12.43 -9.83 26.16
N TRP A 35 -13.60 -10.29 26.57
CA TRP A 35 -14.23 -11.49 26.00
C TRP A 35 -14.58 -11.29 24.51
N LEU A 36 -15.17 -10.14 24.15
CA LEU A 36 -15.46 -9.80 22.75
C LEU A 36 -14.18 -9.72 21.90
N LEU A 37 -13.14 -9.07 22.44
CA LEU A 37 -11.82 -8.99 21.81
C LEU A 37 -11.22 -10.38 21.53
N VAL A 38 -11.22 -11.25 22.52
CA VAL A 38 -10.66 -12.61 22.39
C VAL A 38 -11.47 -13.44 21.39
N GLN A 39 -12.80 -13.34 21.42
CA GLN A 39 -13.66 -14.09 20.52
C GLN A 39 -13.47 -13.66 19.07
N GLY A 40 -13.49 -12.35 18.78
CA GLY A 40 -13.28 -11.81 17.44
C GLY A 40 -11.88 -12.13 16.89
N ASN A 41 -10.85 -12.00 17.73
CA ASN A 41 -9.49 -12.36 17.34
C ASN A 41 -9.32 -13.86 17.06
N ASN A 42 -9.96 -14.73 17.85
CA ASN A 42 -9.92 -16.18 17.63
C ASN A 42 -10.63 -16.59 16.34
N SER A 43 -11.79 -15.99 16.02
CA SER A 43 -12.47 -16.27 14.76
C SER A 43 -11.68 -15.78 13.55
N ALA A 44 -11.08 -14.60 13.62
CA ALA A 44 -10.24 -14.07 12.53
C ALA A 44 -8.99 -14.93 12.30
N ARG A 45 -8.33 -15.38 13.38
CA ARG A 45 -7.20 -16.32 13.30
C ARG A 45 -7.60 -17.68 12.75
N SER A 46 -8.74 -18.24 13.20
CA SER A 46 -9.24 -19.50 12.64
C SER A 46 -9.51 -19.38 11.14
N ALA A 47 -10.17 -18.29 10.71
CA ALA A 47 -10.39 -18.03 9.29
C ALA A 47 -9.06 -17.90 8.53
N TYR A 48 -8.05 -17.25 9.11
CA TYR A 48 -6.73 -17.14 8.51
C TYR A 48 -6.06 -18.53 8.35
N ASP A 49 -6.11 -19.36 9.37
CA ASP A 49 -5.56 -20.73 9.36
C ASP A 49 -6.29 -21.62 8.34
N ASP A 50 -7.60 -21.43 8.20
CA ASP A 50 -8.46 -22.09 7.21
C ASP A 50 -8.32 -21.49 5.79
N LYS A 51 -7.41 -20.53 5.60
CA LYS A 51 -7.14 -19.81 4.34
C LYS A 51 -8.33 -19.00 3.81
N GLN A 52 -9.29 -18.69 4.66
CA GLN A 52 -10.40 -17.77 4.42
C GLN A 52 -9.92 -16.34 4.65
N TYR A 53 -8.96 -15.88 3.84
CA TYR A 53 -8.24 -14.64 4.09
C TYR A 53 -9.13 -13.38 4.03
N ALA A 54 -10.17 -13.38 3.19
CA ALA A 54 -11.14 -12.29 3.14
C ALA A 54 -11.92 -12.17 4.46
N ASP A 55 -12.37 -13.31 5.01
CA ASP A 55 -13.10 -13.36 6.29
C ASP A 55 -12.18 -13.01 7.45
N ALA A 56 -10.93 -13.49 7.42
CA ALA A 56 -9.91 -13.14 8.40
C ALA A 56 -9.63 -11.63 8.42
N ARG A 57 -9.46 -11.02 7.23
CA ARG A 57 -9.27 -9.58 7.09
C ARG A 57 -10.44 -8.81 7.71
N GLY A 58 -11.68 -9.17 7.37
CA GLY A 58 -12.87 -8.54 7.94
C GLY A 58 -12.88 -8.62 9.47
N GLY A 59 -12.59 -9.80 10.04
CA GLY A 59 -12.51 -9.98 11.50
C GLY A 59 -11.41 -9.15 12.17
N PHE A 60 -10.23 -9.04 11.56
CA PHE A 60 -9.16 -8.18 12.08
C PHE A 60 -9.49 -6.68 11.98
N GLU A 61 -10.12 -6.25 10.89
CA GLU A 61 -10.58 -4.86 10.73
C GLU A 61 -11.68 -4.48 11.74
N GLU A 62 -12.60 -5.39 12.05
CA GLU A 62 -13.60 -5.20 13.11
C GLU A 62 -12.94 -5.14 14.50
N ALA A 63 -11.91 -5.95 14.75
CA ALA A 63 -11.17 -5.95 16.01
C ALA A 63 -10.32 -4.69 16.22
N ARG A 64 -10.03 -3.93 15.15
CA ARG A 64 -9.21 -2.70 15.19
C ARG A 64 -9.72 -1.68 16.19
N ASP A 65 -11.04 -1.45 16.23
CA ASP A 65 -11.64 -0.42 17.06
C ASP A 65 -11.71 -0.84 18.55
N LEU A 66 -11.39 -2.10 18.85
CA LEU A 66 -11.36 -2.65 20.20
C LEU A 66 -9.94 -2.67 20.82
N GLY A 67 -8.90 -2.56 20.00
CA GLY A 67 -7.49 -2.68 20.37
C GLY A 67 -6.87 -1.40 20.93
N VAL A 68 -7.15 -1.07 22.19
CA VAL A 68 -6.59 0.15 22.84
C VAL A 68 -5.10 0.00 23.20
N LEU A 69 -4.64 -1.21 23.51
CA LEU A 69 -3.28 -1.45 24.03
C LEU A 69 -2.23 -1.66 22.95
N GLN A 70 -2.63 -2.20 21.78
CA GLN A 70 -1.73 -2.48 20.66
C GLN A 70 -2.43 -2.08 19.35
N PRO A 71 -2.59 -0.77 19.09
CA PRO A 71 -3.42 -0.27 17.98
C PRO A 71 -2.91 -0.67 16.59
N TRP A 72 -1.64 -1.07 16.48
CA TRP A 72 -1.02 -1.52 15.23
C TRP A 72 -1.38 -2.96 14.84
N VAL A 73 -1.59 -3.87 15.82
CA VAL A 73 -1.69 -5.33 15.59
C VAL A 73 -2.86 -5.68 14.69
N ALA A 74 -4.05 -5.11 14.93
CA ALA A 74 -5.21 -5.39 14.10
C ALA A 74 -5.01 -4.97 12.64
N ARG A 75 -4.31 -3.85 12.40
CA ARG A 75 -3.98 -3.39 11.04
C ARG A 75 -2.91 -4.27 10.40
N PHE A 76 -1.92 -4.69 11.17
CA PHE A 76 -0.89 -5.62 10.73
C PHE A 76 -1.47 -6.99 10.33
N ASP A 77 -2.33 -7.57 11.18
CA ASP A 77 -2.98 -8.85 10.92
C ASP A 77 -3.94 -8.76 9.72
N ALA A 78 -4.71 -7.67 9.60
CA ALA A 78 -5.54 -7.40 8.42
C ALA A 78 -4.69 -7.25 7.15
N GLY A 79 -3.54 -6.57 7.24
CA GLY A 79 -2.59 -6.42 6.13
C GLY A 79 -2.01 -7.75 5.70
N THR A 80 -1.68 -8.61 6.65
CA THR A 80 -1.22 -9.98 6.42
C THR A 80 -2.28 -10.80 5.71
N ALA A 81 -3.53 -10.74 6.17
CA ALA A 81 -4.65 -11.39 5.49
C ALA A 81 -4.86 -10.87 4.06
N ALA A 82 -4.84 -9.55 3.86
CA ALA A 82 -4.93 -8.92 2.54
C ALA A 82 -3.80 -9.37 1.60
N TYR A 83 -2.57 -9.49 2.10
CA TYR A 83 -1.44 -9.97 1.33
C TYR A 83 -1.68 -11.41 0.84
N ARG A 84 -2.19 -12.27 1.72
CA ARG A 84 -2.49 -13.68 1.40
C ARG A 84 -3.69 -13.85 0.47
N GLU A 85 -4.64 -12.93 0.53
CA GLU A 85 -5.75 -12.80 -0.43
C GLU A 85 -5.24 -12.34 -1.83
N GLY A 86 -4.03 -11.77 -1.90
CA GLY A 86 -3.46 -11.21 -3.12
C GLY A 86 -3.80 -9.72 -3.33
N ASP A 87 -4.47 -9.07 -2.38
CA ASP A 87 -4.68 -7.63 -2.37
C ASP A 87 -3.43 -6.91 -1.84
N PHE A 88 -2.35 -6.94 -2.63
CA PHE A 88 -1.05 -6.40 -2.23
C PHE A 88 -1.09 -4.88 -1.99
N ARG A 89 -1.92 -4.14 -2.74
CA ARG A 89 -2.10 -2.70 -2.52
C ARG A 89 -2.89 -2.42 -1.25
N GLY A 90 -3.91 -3.23 -0.94
CA GLY A 90 -4.62 -3.19 0.33
C GLY A 90 -3.72 -3.50 1.52
N ALA A 91 -2.91 -4.56 1.40
CA ALA A 91 -1.90 -4.93 2.38
C ALA A 91 -0.94 -3.77 2.67
N ALA A 92 -0.37 -3.15 1.63
CA ALA A 92 0.53 -2.01 1.78
C ALA A 92 -0.13 -0.84 2.55
N ARG A 93 -1.40 -0.50 2.24
CA ARG A 93 -2.12 0.55 2.99
C ARG A 93 -2.30 0.21 4.47
N LEU A 94 -2.61 -1.05 4.76
CA LEU A 94 -2.82 -1.53 6.12
C LEU A 94 -1.51 -1.53 6.93
N PHE A 95 -0.40 -2.01 6.36
CA PHE A 95 0.92 -1.96 7.00
C PHE A 95 1.41 -0.52 7.19
N GLN A 96 1.21 0.35 6.19
CA GLN A 96 1.55 1.77 6.33
C GLN A 96 0.75 2.45 7.45
N ALA A 97 -0.51 2.06 7.66
CA ALA A 97 -1.32 2.55 8.76
C ALA A 97 -0.98 1.90 10.11
N ALA A 98 -0.35 0.72 10.12
CA ALA A 98 0.14 0.07 11.34
C ALA A 98 1.46 0.70 11.84
N LEU A 99 2.32 1.12 10.91
CA LEU A 99 3.70 1.56 11.18
C LEU A 99 3.85 2.66 12.25
N PRO A 100 3.03 3.74 12.29
CA PRO A 100 3.20 4.80 13.29
C PRO A 100 2.90 4.37 14.73
N ASP A 101 2.14 3.27 14.89
CA ASP A 101 1.68 2.74 16.17
C ASP A 101 2.47 1.50 16.60
N ALA A 102 3.38 1.01 15.75
CA ALA A 102 4.21 -0.15 16.03
C ALA A 102 5.35 0.23 16.99
N PRO A 103 5.61 -0.55 18.04
CA PRO A 103 6.75 -0.33 18.91
C PRO A 103 8.05 -0.65 18.17
N ASP A 104 9.17 -0.06 18.62
CA ASP A 104 10.50 -0.20 17.99
C ASP A 104 10.88 -1.67 17.74
N GLU A 105 10.54 -2.60 18.64
CA GLU A 105 10.82 -4.03 18.49
C GLU A 105 10.08 -4.70 17.31
N HIS A 106 8.98 -4.12 16.85
CA HIS A 106 8.12 -4.62 15.77
C HIS A 106 8.09 -3.69 14.55
N GLU A 107 8.77 -2.54 14.61
CA GLU A 107 8.83 -1.60 13.48
C GLU A 107 9.36 -2.30 12.22
N CYS A 108 10.40 -3.12 12.36
CA CYS A 108 10.97 -3.85 11.23
C CYS A 108 10.04 -4.92 10.67
N ASP A 109 9.23 -5.59 11.48
CA ASP A 109 8.23 -6.57 11.00
C ASP A 109 7.24 -5.87 10.06
N VAL A 110 6.71 -4.71 10.48
CA VAL A 110 5.75 -3.92 9.69
C VAL A 110 6.39 -3.37 8.41
N ARG A 111 7.63 -2.86 8.48
CA ARG A 111 8.34 -2.33 7.31
C ARG A 111 8.67 -3.40 6.28
N ILE A 112 9.08 -4.59 6.73
CA ILE A 112 9.34 -5.73 5.85
C ILE A 112 8.07 -6.11 5.10
N ASP A 113 6.95 -6.28 5.80
CA ASP A 113 5.70 -6.68 5.18
C ASP A 113 5.12 -5.60 4.25
N LEU A 114 5.32 -4.32 4.59
CA LEU A 114 5.03 -3.20 3.69
C LEU A 114 5.88 -3.28 2.41
N ALA A 115 7.19 -3.52 2.54
CA ALA A 115 8.09 -3.64 1.39
C ALA A 115 7.75 -4.84 0.52
N LEU A 116 7.45 -6.00 1.11
CA LEU A 116 7.02 -7.21 0.41
C LEU A 116 5.69 -7.00 -0.33
N SER A 117 4.77 -6.22 0.24
CA SER A 117 3.50 -5.86 -0.41
C SER A 117 3.73 -4.99 -1.65
N HIS A 118 4.66 -4.04 -1.57
CA HIS A 118 5.07 -3.24 -2.72
C HIS A 118 5.82 -4.07 -3.77
N GLU A 119 6.72 -4.97 -3.35
CA GLU A 119 7.43 -5.90 -4.26
C GLU A 119 6.44 -6.81 -5.01
N ALA A 120 5.42 -7.34 -4.33
CA ALA A 120 4.38 -8.15 -4.95
C ALA A 120 3.46 -7.33 -5.88
N THR A 121 3.20 -6.07 -5.54
CA THR A 121 2.50 -5.12 -6.44
C THR A 121 3.31 -4.88 -7.71
N ALA A 122 4.64 -4.77 -7.60
CA ALA A 122 5.51 -4.62 -8.75
C ALA A 122 5.50 -5.86 -9.65
N ALA A 123 5.50 -7.06 -9.05
CA ALA A 123 5.40 -8.32 -9.78
C ALA A 123 4.10 -8.39 -10.61
N LYS A 124 2.95 -8.05 -10.01
CA LYS A 124 1.67 -7.97 -10.75
C LYS A 124 1.71 -6.93 -11.87
N ALA A 125 2.28 -5.76 -11.61
CA ALA A 125 2.41 -4.74 -12.64
C ALA A 125 3.30 -5.20 -13.81
N ALA A 126 4.35 -5.99 -13.54
CA ALA A 126 5.19 -6.58 -14.58
C ALA A 126 4.43 -7.65 -15.40
N GLU A 127 3.60 -8.48 -14.76
CA GLU A 127 2.69 -9.43 -15.45
C GLU A 127 1.68 -8.72 -16.37
N GLU A 128 1.26 -7.51 -15.97
CA GLU A 128 0.39 -6.63 -16.77
C GLU A 128 1.15 -5.78 -17.81
N GLU A 129 2.44 -6.05 -18.01
CA GLU A 129 3.36 -5.30 -18.90
C GLU A 129 3.46 -3.80 -18.56
N SER A 130 3.05 -3.40 -17.36
CA SER A 130 3.09 -2.03 -16.87
C SER A 130 4.40 -1.73 -16.16
N ARG A 131 5.45 -1.58 -16.96
CA ARG A 131 6.81 -1.32 -16.50
C ARG A 131 6.94 -0.12 -15.55
N ALA A 132 6.30 1.00 -15.90
CA ALA A 132 6.34 2.21 -15.07
C ALA A 132 5.71 1.97 -13.69
N ALA A 133 4.60 1.23 -13.62
CA ALA A 133 3.96 0.89 -12.36
C ALA A 133 4.82 -0.08 -11.54
N ALA A 134 5.48 -1.05 -12.19
CA ALA A 134 6.42 -1.95 -11.52
C ALA A 134 7.61 -1.19 -10.90
N GLN A 135 8.17 -0.23 -11.64
CA GLN A 135 9.28 0.60 -11.19
C GLN A 135 8.89 1.49 -10.00
N ILE A 136 7.71 2.13 -10.04
CA ILE A 136 7.17 2.90 -8.91
C ILE A 136 7.02 2.01 -7.68
N ALA A 137 6.39 0.85 -7.84
CA ALA A 137 6.15 -0.06 -6.72
C ALA A 137 7.45 -0.58 -6.09
N LEU A 138 8.51 -0.86 -6.86
CA LEU A 138 9.81 -1.24 -6.27
C LEU A 138 10.49 -0.08 -5.52
N ARG A 139 10.38 1.14 -6.02
CA ARG A 139 10.89 2.33 -5.30
C ARG A 139 10.14 2.56 -3.99
N ASP A 140 8.83 2.33 -3.98
CA ASP A 140 8.03 2.35 -2.76
C ASP A 140 8.47 1.23 -1.79
N ALA A 141 8.75 0.03 -2.31
CA ALA A 141 9.27 -1.08 -1.51
C ALA A 141 10.61 -0.74 -0.84
N ARG A 142 11.53 -0.12 -1.58
CA ARG A 142 12.81 0.37 -1.03
C ARG A 142 12.58 1.43 0.04
N THR A 143 11.65 2.36 -0.20
CA THR A 143 11.32 3.43 0.74
C THR A 143 10.71 2.89 2.03
N ALA A 144 9.88 1.85 1.96
CA ALA A 144 9.26 1.23 3.12
C ALA A 144 10.28 0.69 4.14
N LEU A 145 11.41 0.16 3.66
CA LEU A 145 12.51 -0.34 4.50
C LEU A 145 13.25 0.79 5.24
N GLY A 146 13.04 2.05 4.85
CA GLY A 146 13.50 3.22 5.61
C GLY A 146 15.03 3.42 5.66
N GLY A 147 15.81 2.61 4.94
CA GLY A 147 17.28 2.68 4.93
C GLY A 147 17.96 2.28 6.25
N GLY A 148 17.26 1.52 7.11
CA GLY A 148 17.65 1.23 8.49
C GLY A 148 18.09 -0.21 8.77
N GLY A 149 18.21 -1.09 7.76
CA GLY A 149 18.71 -2.45 7.95
C GLY A 149 17.70 -3.44 8.53
N CYS A 150 16.39 -3.18 8.37
CA CYS A 150 15.37 -4.15 8.76
C CYS A 150 15.53 -5.50 8.04
N SER A 151 16.00 -5.50 6.78
CA SER A 151 16.44 -6.71 6.10
C SER A 151 17.36 -6.41 4.92
N THR A 152 18.65 -6.71 5.05
CA THR A 152 19.63 -6.51 3.97
C THR A 152 19.34 -7.38 2.75
N GLU A 153 18.85 -8.60 2.95
CA GLU A 153 18.49 -9.52 1.86
C GLU A 153 17.37 -8.95 0.98
N ILE A 154 16.33 -8.40 1.63
CA ILE A 154 15.19 -7.81 0.92
C ILE A 154 15.61 -6.52 0.22
N GLU A 155 16.40 -5.68 0.88
CA GLU A 155 16.95 -4.45 0.31
C GLU A 155 17.78 -4.74 -0.96
N GLU A 156 18.72 -5.67 -0.90
CA GLU A 156 19.55 -6.07 -2.05
C GLU A 156 18.72 -6.65 -3.19
N ARG A 157 17.72 -7.48 -2.86
CA ARG A 157 16.82 -8.07 -3.86
C ARG A 157 15.99 -7.00 -4.58
N ILE A 158 15.41 -6.06 -3.84
CA ILE A 158 14.65 -4.95 -4.41
C ILE A 158 15.56 -4.08 -5.26
N GLU A 159 16.77 -3.77 -4.78
CA GLU A 159 17.71 -2.93 -5.53
C GLU A 159 18.11 -3.57 -6.85
N LYS A 160 18.39 -4.87 -6.83
CA LYS A 160 18.65 -5.62 -8.04
C LYS A 160 17.48 -5.55 -9.02
N LYS A 161 16.25 -5.74 -8.55
CA LYS A 161 15.05 -5.65 -9.39
C LYS A 161 14.88 -4.25 -10.01
N ILE A 162 15.15 -3.19 -9.25
CA ILE A 162 15.12 -1.81 -9.75
C ILE A 162 16.17 -1.65 -10.85
N HIS A 163 17.41 -2.08 -10.60
CA HIS A 163 18.50 -1.99 -11.58
C HIS A 163 18.20 -2.77 -12.86
N ASP A 164 17.71 -4.01 -12.73
CA ASP A 164 17.39 -4.89 -13.86
C ASP A 164 16.24 -4.33 -14.69
N LEU A 165 15.22 -3.78 -14.01
CA LEU A 165 14.23 -2.96 -14.69
C LEU A 165 14.96 -1.81 -15.37
N ASP A 166 15.52 -0.82 -14.71
CA ASP A 166 16.12 0.37 -15.35
C ASP A 166 17.04 0.04 -16.56
N ALA A 167 17.88 -0.99 -16.52
CA ALA A 167 18.74 -1.41 -17.63
C ALA A 167 17.98 -1.81 -18.91
N GLU A 168 16.77 -2.33 -18.79
CA GLU A 168 15.91 -2.71 -19.92
C GLU A 168 15.13 -1.53 -20.53
N ASP A 169 15.18 -0.34 -19.92
CA ASP A 169 14.42 0.80 -20.44
C ASP A 169 15.23 1.43 -21.58
N PRO A 170 14.70 1.46 -22.82
CA PRO A 170 15.39 2.08 -23.95
C PRO A 170 15.66 3.58 -23.74
N ALA A 171 14.90 4.27 -22.86
CA ALA A 171 15.17 5.65 -22.44
C ALA A 171 16.23 5.75 -21.31
N SER A 172 16.49 4.65 -20.60
CA SER A 172 17.51 4.51 -19.57
C SER A 172 18.82 3.91 -20.09
N ARG A 173 18.90 3.57 -21.39
CA ARG A 173 20.20 3.46 -22.05
C ARG A 173 20.96 4.72 -21.64
N PRO A 174 22.11 4.61 -20.95
CA PRO A 174 22.91 5.78 -20.69
C PRO A 174 23.03 6.44 -22.05
N ASP A 175 22.67 7.73 -22.10
CA ASP A 175 23.09 8.64 -23.17
C ASP A 175 24.54 8.23 -23.35
N GLN A 176 24.83 7.43 -24.39
CA GLN A 176 26.16 6.85 -24.54
C GLN A 176 27.07 8.06 -24.42
N ASP A 177 28.22 7.91 -23.78
CA ASP A 177 29.23 8.96 -23.63
C ASP A 177 29.76 9.33 -25.03
N LEU A 178 28.85 9.90 -25.80
CA LEU A 178 28.90 10.32 -27.17
C LEU A 178 29.41 11.72 -27.00
N THR A 179 30.60 11.96 -27.51
CA THR A 179 31.09 13.32 -27.64
C THR A 179 30.02 14.15 -28.35
N GLU A 180 29.98 15.46 -28.09
CA GLU A 180 29.04 16.37 -28.76
C GLU A 180 29.02 16.18 -30.30
N GLU A 181 30.15 15.77 -30.87
CA GLU A 181 30.29 15.40 -32.28
C GLU A 181 29.44 14.18 -32.66
N GLN A 182 29.45 13.12 -31.86
CA GLN A 182 28.67 11.91 -32.10
C GLN A 182 27.16 12.16 -31.93
N LYS A 183 26.76 13.00 -30.96
CA LYS A 183 25.37 13.46 -30.82
C LYS A 183 24.90 14.25 -32.04
N LEU A 184 25.76 15.12 -32.57
CA LEU A 184 25.48 15.92 -33.75
C LEU A 184 25.38 15.06 -35.02
N GLU A 185 26.23 14.04 -35.15
CA GLU A 185 26.22 13.07 -36.26
C GLU A 185 24.91 12.26 -36.28
N GLU A 186 24.45 11.82 -35.12
CA GLU A 186 23.20 11.06 -34.99
C GLU A 186 21.97 11.93 -35.27
N LEU A 187 21.95 13.18 -34.78
CA LEU A 187 20.92 14.17 -35.11
C LEU A 187 20.87 14.47 -36.61
N ARG A 188 22.02 14.59 -37.27
CA ARG A 188 22.10 14.79 -38.72
C ARG A 188 21.51 13.61 -39.49
N LYS A 189 21.90 12.38 -39.14
CA LYS A 189 21.34 11.18 -39.76
C LYS A 189 19.82 11.10 -39.62
N ARG A 190 19.28 11.37 -38.43
CA ARG A 190 17.83 11.38 -38.20
C ARG A 190 17.12 12.47 -38.99
N ASN A 191 17.72 13.66 -39.13
CA ASN A 191 17.15 14.73 -39.94
C ASN A 191 17.17 14.39 -41.44
N ASP A 192 18.25 13.79 -41.93
CA ASP A 192 18.37 13.34 -43.32
C ASP A 192 17.35 12.24 -43.65
N GLU A 193 17.12 11.31 -42.73
CA GLU A 193 16.10 10.26 -42.87
C GLU A 193 14.68 10.83 -42.84
N ALA A 194 14.42 11.83 -41.98
CA ALA A 194 13.17 12.57 -41.92
C ALA A 194 12.93 13.45 -43.17
N GLN A 195 14.00 13.88 -43.86
CA GLN A 195 13.90 14.61 -45.13
C GLN A 195 13.65 13.67 -46.31
N ARG A 196 14.30 12.50 -46.34
CA ARG A 196 14.05 11.47 -47.36
C ARG A 196 12.63 10.92 -47.34
N THR A 197 12.01 10.89 -46.16
CA THR A 197 10.60 10.51 -46.00
C THR A 197 9.62 11.65 -46.35
N LYS A 198 10.12 12.88 -46.51
CA LYS A 198 9.34 14.08 -46.89
C LYS A 198 9.45 14.48 -48.35
N ASP A 199 10.05 13.67 -49.22
CA ASP A 199 9.94 13.84 -50.68
C ASP A 199 8.71 13.07 -51.21
N PRO A 200 7.51 13.67 -51.28
CA PRO A 200 6.47 13.12 -52.13
C PRO A 200 6.96 13.28 -53.57
N LYS A 201 7.01 12.16 -54.31
CA LYS A 201 6.98 12.22 -55.78
C LYS A 201 5.76 13.05 -56.17
N VAL A 202 5.99 14.27 -56.66
CA VAL A 202 4.97 15.07 -57.32
C VAL A 202 4.69 14.40 -58.67
N ASP A 203 3.52 13.76 -58.78
CA ASP A 203 3.00 13.24 -60.04
C ASP A 203 2.63 14.42 -60.97
N PRO A 204 3.16 14.51 -62.19
CA PRO A 204 2.91 15.64 -63.09
C PRO A 204 1.46 15.79 -63.60
N GLN A 205 0.51 14.94 -63.22
CA GLN A 205 -0.80 14.87 -63.90
C GLN A 205 -1.90 15.85 -63.47
N ASN A 206 -1.66 16.82 -62.59
CA ASN A 206 -2.67 17.83 -62.25
C ASN A 206 -2.24 19.24 -62.63
N GLU A 207 -2.27 19.56 -63.93
CA GLU A 207 -2.44 20.94 -64.38
C GLU A 207 -3.93 21.33 -64.26
N PRO A 208 -4.28 22.38 -63.48
CA PRO A 208 -5.63 22.93 -63.53
C PRO A 208 -5.79 23.68 -64.86
N SER A 209 -6.61 23.12 -65.74
CA SER A 209 -7.03 23.72 -67.00
C SER A 209 -7.56 25.14 -66.76
N ALA A 210 -6.93 26.10 -67.44
CA ALA A 210 -7.35 27.48 -67.53
C ALA A 210 -8.78 27.61 -68.05
N GLN A 211 -9.65 28.33 -67.33
CA GLN A 211 -10.70 29.18 -67.92
C GLN A 211 -11.05 30.33 -66.96
N ILE A 212 -10.62 31.55 -67.30
CA ILE A 212 -11.31 32.78 -66.92
C ILE A 212 -11.67 33.47 -68.24
N GLN A 213 -12.97 33.56 -68.51
CA GLN A 213 -13.55 34.36 -69.59
C GLN A 213 -13.76 35.79 -69.07
N TRP A 214 -13.42 36.77 -69.93
CA TRP A 214 -13.44 38.21 -69.68
C TRP A 214 -14.82 38.78 -69.39
#